data_AF-A0A9K3GQU9-F1
#
_entry.id   AF-A0A9K3GQU9-F1
#
_cell.length_a   1.000
_cell.length_b   1.000
_cell.length_c   1.000
_cell.angle_alpha   90.00
_cell.angle_beta   90.00
_cell.angle_gamma   90.00
#
_symmetry.space_group_name_H-M   'P 1'
#
loop_
_entity.id
_entity.type
_entity.pdbx_description
1 polymer ?
#
loop_
_entity_poly.entity_id
_entity_poly.type
_entity_poly.pdbx_seq_one_letter_code
_entity_poly.pdbx_strand_id
1 'polypeptide(L)'
;MHQCATCQLDFNLPERFDLSYQVTDEEGVVSKQRPVMIHRAILGSLERFIAVLIEHTAGKFPFWVSPRQACIVAVAPKYYSYAESVASQLGDEGYRVKCDLGGDTLKKKIRNAQL
;
A
#
# COMPACT_ATOMS: atom_id res chain seq x y z
N MET A 1 2.67 -12.64 17.65
CA MET A 1 2.35 -11.22 17.95
C MET A 1 3.40 -10.37 17.24
N HIS A 2 3.01 -9.57 16.25
CA HIS A 2 3.94 -8.70 15.51
C HIS A 2 3.85 -7.28 16.05
N GLN A 3 4.97 -6.71 16.49
CA GLN A 3 5.03 -5.27 16.77
C GLN A 3 5.16 -4.51 15.45
N CYS A 4 4.09 -3.80 15.09
CA CYS A 4 4.02 -2.97 13.88
C CYS A 4 4.09 -1.48 14.24
N ALA A 5 3.17 -0.99 15.06
CA ALA A 5 3.12 0.42 15.42
C ALA A 5 4.03 0.79 16.59
N THR A 6 4.54 2.03 16.61
CA THR A 6 5.24 2.65 17.74
C THR A 6 4.82 4.10 17.90
N CYS A 7 4.78 4.56 19.14
CA CYS A 7 4.69 5.97 19.52
C CYS A 7 5.66 6.16 20.69
N GLN A 8 6.71 6.94 20.48
CA GLN A 8 7.82 7.09 21.43
C GLN A 8 8.01 8.56 21.76
N LEU A 9 8.02 8.89 23.05
CA LEU A 9 8.40 10.23 23.53
C LEU A 9 9.91 10.30 23.67
N ASP A 10 10.51 11.38 23.17
CA ASP A 10 11.95 11.63 23.20
C ASP A 10 12.25 13.05 23.69
N PHE A 11 12.95 13.10 24.82
CA PHE A 11 13.44 14.32 25.46
C PHE A 11 14.93 14.57 25.18
N ASN A 12 15.66 13.58 24.68
CA ASN A 12 17.12 13.61 24.54
C ASN A 12 17.56 14.20 23.19
N LEU A 13 16.94 13.79 22.07
CA LEU A 13 17.32 14.33 20.75
C LEU A 13 17.08 15.84 20.62
N PRO A 14 15.97 16.42 21.14
CA PRO A 14 15.80 17.88 21.16
C PRO A 14 16.95 18.63 21.83
N GLU A 15 17.55 18.07 22.89
CA GLU A 15 18.73 18.66 23.54
C GLU A 15 19.99 18.48 22.70
N ARG A 16 20.22 17.27 22.17
CA ARG A 16 21.41 16.97 21.36
C ARG A 16 21.49 17.79 20.06
N PHE A 17 20.35 18.16 19.50
CA PHE A 17 20.25 19.01 18.32
C PHE A 17 20.04 20.51 18.64
N ASP A 18 20.06 20.88 19.93
CA ASP A 18 19.78 22.22 20.44
C ASP A 18 18.50 22.88 19.86
N LEU A 19 17.42 22.10 19.81
CA LEU A 19 16.13 22.57 19.33
C LEU A 19 15.49 23.48 20.36
N SER A 20 14.92 24.61 19.90
CA SER A 20 14.12 25.52 20.73
C SER A 20 13.03 26.20 19.91
N TYR A 21 11.95 26.59 20.58
CA TYR A 21 10.87 27.43 20.05
C TYR A 21 10.60 28.60 21.01
N GLN A 22 10.04 29.69 20.49
CA GLN A 22 9.70 30.86 21.28
C GLN A 22 8.32 30.67 21.94
N VAL A 23 8.22 31.06 23.20
CA VAL A 23 6.98 31.11 23.96
C VAL A 23 6.82 32.52 24.49
N THR A 24 5.72 33.17 24.12
CA THR A 24 5.31 34.44 24.69
C THR A 24 4.37 34.15 25.85
N ASP A 25 4.66 34.69 27.02
CA ASP A 25 3.75 34.60 28.16
C ASP A 25 2.60 35.61 28.06
N GLU A 26 1.69 35.60 29.06
CA GLU A 26 0.53 36.48 29.11
C GLU A 26 0.90 37.97 29.23
N GLU A 27 2.14 38.27 29.66
CA GLU A 27 2.69 39.62 29.84
C GLU A 27 3.43 40.11 28.58
N GLY A 28 3.57 39.27 27.55
CA GLY A 28 4.24 39.60 26.30
C GLY A 28 5.74 39.34 26.29
N VAL A 29 6.31 38.70 27.31
CA VAL A 29 7.74 38.39 27.42
C VAL A 29 8.05 37.13 26.61
N VAL A 30 9.05 37.22 25.73
CA VAL A 30 9.48 36.10 24.86
C VAL A 30 10.56 35.28 25.56
N SER A 31 10.28 34.00 25.78
CA SER A 31 11.23 33.00 26.31
C SER A 31 11.48 31.89 25.29
N LYS A 32 12.59 31.15 25.44
CA LYS A 32 12.88 29.96 24.63
C LYS A 32 12.53 28.71 25.43
N GLN A 33 11.77 27.80 24.84
CA GLN A 33 11.49 26.48 25.39
C GLN A 33 11.94 25.38 24.43
N ARG A 34 12.21 24.20 24.99
CA ARG A 34 12.66 23.03 24.24
C ARG A 34 11.47 22.14 23.90
N PRO A 35 11.28 21.72 22.64
CA PRO A 35 10.18 20.84 22.29
C PRO A 35 10.41 19.41 22.79
N VAL A 36 9.31 18.68 23.01
CA VAL A 36 9.32 17.22 23.14
C VAL A 36 9.14 16.60 21.76
N MET A 37 9.98 15.64 21.39
CA MET A 37 9.89 14.96 20.11
C MET A 37 9.05 13.69 20.25
N ILE A 38 8.15 13.44 19.31
CA ILE A 38 7.35 12.20 19.26
C ILE A 38 7.70 11.45 17.98
N HIS A 39 8.34 10.30 18.13
CA HIS A 39 8.61 9.39 17.01
C HIS A 39 7.43 8.45 16.83
N ARG A 40 6.84 8.41 15.64
CA ARG A 40 5.68 7.56 15.34
C ARG A 40 5.88 6.73 14.08
N ALA A 41 5.47 5.46 14.15
CA ALA A 41 5.27 4.61 12.99
C ALA A 41 3.93 3.89 13.15
N ILE A 42 3.06 3.95 12.14
CA ILE A 42 1.74 3.29 12.19
C ILE A 42 1.85 1.84 11.68
N LEU A 43 2.47 1.67 10.51
CA LEU A 43 2.64 0.36 9.88
C LEU A 43 3.94 -0.35 10.33
N GLY A 44 4.86 0.39 10.96
CA GLY A 44 6.23 -0.07 11.17
C GLY A 44 7.00 -0.07 9.85
N SER A 45 7.79 -1.12 9.60
CA SER A 45 8.41 -1.33 8.28
C SER A 45 7.36 -1.82 7.27
N LEU A 46 7.45 -1.31 6.04
CA LEU A 46 6.54 -1.68 4.97
C LEU A 46 6.65 -3.17 4.62
N GLU A 47 7.86 -3.72 4.63
CA GLU A 47 8.14 -5.13 4.35
C GLU A 47 7.45 -6.03 5.37
N ARG A 48 7.55 -5.68 6.67
CA ARG A 48 6.85 -6.41 7.74
C ARG A 48 5.34 -6.29 7.59
N PHE A 49 4.83 -5.10 7.26
CA PHE A 49 3.40 -4.90 7.03
C PHE A 49 2.89 -5.73 5.85
N ILE A 50 3.62 -5.79 4.74
CA ILE A 50 3.29 -6.62 3.58
C ILE A 50 3.31 -8.11 3.96
N ALA A 51 4.30 -8.57 4.72
CA ALA A 51 4.33 -9.95 5.20
C ALA A 51 3.10 -10.30 6.04
N VAL A 52 2.75 -9.44 7.01
CA VAL A 52 1.53 -9.58 7.81
C VAL A 52 0.28 -9.54 6.93
N LEU A 53 0.24 -8.69 5.91
CA LEU A 53 -0.89 -8.60 4.97
C LEU A 53 -1.03 -9.88 4.13
N ILE A 54 0.07 -10.46 3.66
CA ILE A 54 0.09 -11.75 2.94
C ILE A 54 -0.48 -12.86 3.83
N GLU A 55 0.01 -12.96 5.07
CA GLU A 55 -0.46 -13.96 6.03
C GLU A 55 -1.94 -13.77 6.38
N HIS A 56 -2.35 -12.53 6.68
CA HIS A 56 -3.72 -12.19 7.06
C HIS A 56 -4.73 -12.48 5.95
N THR A 57 -4.35 -12.22 4.70
CA THR A 57 -5.23 -12.43 3.53
C THR A 57 -5.10 -13.82 2.92
N ALA A 58 -4.14 -14.63 3.37
CA ALA A 58 -3.72 -15.87 2.72
C ALA A 58 -3.51 -15.69 1.20
N GLY A 59 -2.92 -14.55 0.81
CA GLY A 59 -2.70 -14.14 -0.58
C GLY A 59 -3.94 -13.58 -1.32
N LYS A 60 -5.13 -13.58 -0.71
CA LYS A 60 -6.36 -13.02 -1.30
C LYS A 60 -6.50 -11.54 -0.96
N PHE A 61 -5.66 -10.72 -1.59
CA PHE A 61 -5.61 -9.29 -1.31
C PHE A 61 -6.92 -8.56 -1.64
N PRO A 62 -7.28 -7.52 -0.86
CA PRO A 62 -8.29 -6.55 -1.28
C PRO A 62 -7.99 -5.96 -2.66
N PHE A 63 -9.03 -5.61 -3.41
CA PHE A 63 -8.91 -5.15 -4.80
C PHE A 63 -7.89 -4.02 -5.01
N TRP A 64 -7.84 -3.06 -4.09
CA TRP A 64 -6.97 -1.88 -4.20
C TRP A 64 -5.47 -2.20 -4.07
N VAL A 65 -5.11 -3.23 -3.30
CA VAL A 65 -3.71 -3.69 -3.11
C VAL A 65 -3.35 -4.90 -3.95
N SER A 66 -4.32 -5.57 -4.57
CA SER A 66 -4.02 -6.75 -5.38
C SER A 66 -3.03 -6.44 -6.51
N PRO A 67 -1.94 -7.21 -6.68
CA PRO A 67 -1.02 -7.02 -7.79
C PRO A 67 -1.67 -7.37 -9.14
N ARG A 68 -2.73 -8.19 -9.13
CA ARG A 68 -3.53 -8.56 -10.30
C ARG A 68 -5.00 -8.34 -9.99
N GLN A 69 -5.56 -7.22 -10.45
CA GLN A 69 -6.92 -6.79 -10.09
C GLN A 69 -8.00 -7.52 -10.90
N ALA A 70 -7.75 -7.75 -12.19
CA ALA A 70 -8.65 -8.50 -13.06
C ALA A 70 -7.88 -9.32 -14.11
N CYS A 71 -8.55 -10.34 -14.65
CA CYS A 71 -8.08 -11.12 -15.79
C CYS A 71 -9.21 -11.27 -16.81
N ILE A 72 -8.96 -10.89 -18.05
CA ILE A 72 -9.89 -11.06 -19.16
C ILE A 72 -9.57 -12.37 -19.86
N VAL A 73 -10.58 -13.22 -19.98
CA VAL A 73 -10.46 -14.54 -20.58
C VAL A 73 -11.38 -14.63 -21.79
N ALA A 74 -10.78 -14.71 -22.98
CA ALA A 74 -11.53 -14.91 -24.21
C ALA A 74 -11.93 -16.39 -24.37
N VAL A 75 -13.22 -16.63 -24.66
CA VAL A 75 -13.78 -17.99 -24.83
C VAL A 75 -13.37 -18.65 -26.15
N ALA A 76 -12.96 -17.87 -27.16
CA ALA A 76 -12.52 -18.35 -28.47
C ALA A 76 -11.60 -17.31 -29.16
N PRO A 77 -10.73 -17.73 -30.11
CA PRO A 77 -9.79 -16.86 -30.81
C PRO A 77 -10.41 -15.64 -31.49
N LYS A 78 -11.65 -15.77 -32.00
CA LYS A 78 -12.38 -14.68 -32.63
C LYS A 78 -12.66 -13.48 -31.71
N TYR A 79 -12.52 -13.63 -30.39
CA TYR A 79 -12.73 -12.56 -29.41
C TYR A 79 -11.43 -11.94 -28.88
N TYR A 80 -10.27 -12.34 -29.38
CA TYR A 80 -8.98 -11.91 -28.82
C TYR A 80 -8.77 -10.40 -28.93
N SER A 81 -9.04 -9.82 -30.09
CA SER A 81 -8.94 -8.37 -30.31
C SER A 81 -9.86 -7.57 -29.38
N TYR A 82 -11.08 -8.07 -29.13
CA TYR A 82 -12.01 -7.44 -28.21
C TYR A 82 -11.57 -7.59 -26.74
N ALA A 83 -11.00 -8.74 -26.36
CA ALA A 83 -10.48 -8.93 -25.02
C ALA A 83 -9.29 -8.00 -24.73
N GLU A 84 -8.41 -7.79 -25.72
CA GLU A 84 -7.31 -6.83 -25.64
C GLU A 84 -7.82 -5.39 -25.55
N SER A 85 -8.84 -5.01 -26.32
CA SER A 85 -9.38 -3.65 -26.26
C SER A 85 -10.00 -3.34 -24.89
N VAL A 86 -10.72 -4.29 -24.28
CA VAL A 86 -11.25 -4.14 -22.92
C VAL A 86 -10.13 -4.07 -21.89
N ALA A 87 -9.06 -4.88 -22.05
CA ALA A 87 -7.90 -4.80 -21.16
C ALA A 87 -7.21 -3.44 -21.24
N SER A 88 -7.07 -2.88 -22.46
CA SER A 88 -6.52 -1.54 -22.68
C SER A 88 -7.38 -0.48 -22.01
N GLN A 89 -8.69 -0.48 -22.26
CA GLN A 89 -9.60 0.51 -21.66
C GLN A 89 -9.52 0.52 -20.14
N LEU A 90 -9.49 -0.65 -19.50
CA LEU A 90 -9.32 -0.74 -18.05
C LEU A 90 -7.92 -0.32 -17.59
N GLY A 91 -6.88 -0.62 -18.39
CA GLY A 91 -5.52 -0.16 -18.14
C GLY A 91 -5.38 1.36 -18.21
N ASP A 92 -6.05 1.99 -19.17
CA ASP A 92 -6.07 3.45 -19.37
C ASP A 92 -6.76 4.17 -18.19
N GLU A 93 -7.73 3.50 -17.54
CA GLU A 93 -8.37 3.95 -16.29
C GLU A 93 -7.53 3.64 -15.02
N GLY A 94 -6.32 3.08 -15.18
CA GLY A 94 -5.37 2.83 -14.08
C GLY A 94 -5.50 1.47 -13.39
N TYR A 95 -6.29 0.53 -13.93
CA TYR A 95 -6.43 -0.82 -13.36
C TYR A 95 -5.33 -1.78 -13.85
N ARG A 96 -4.87 -2.66 -12.96
CA ARG A 96 -3.91 -3.75 -13.26
C ARG A 96 -4.65 -4.96 -13.82
N VAL A 97 -4.92 -4.95 -15.12
CA VAL A 97 -5.67 -6.00 -15.83
C VAL A 97 -4.74 -6.82 -16.72
N LYS A 98 -4.89 -8.14 -16.72
CA LYS A 98 -4.20 -9.07 -17.63
C LYS A 98 -5.18 -9.67 -18.62
N CYS A 99 -4.74 -9.95 -19.85
CA CYS A 99 -5.53 -10.71 -20.83
C CYS A 99 -4.90 -12.10 -21.03
N ASP A 100 -5.70 -13.17 -21.00
CA ASP A 100 -5.27 -14.56 -21.27
C ASP A 100 -5.77 -15.05 -22.64
N LEU A 101 -4.88 -14.94 -23.62
CA LEU A 101 -5.08 -15.39 -25.01
C LEU A 101 -4.49 -16.78 -25.28
N GLY A 102 -4.10 -17.53 -24.25
CA GLY A 102 -3.50 -18.85 -24.39
C GLY A 102 -4.43 -19.87 -25.07
N GLY A 103 -3.88 -20.98 -25.57
CA GLY A 103 -4.65 -22.07 -26.18
C GLY A 103 -5.34 -23.01 -25.17
N ASP A 104 -5.23 -22.73 -23.88
CA ASP A 104 -5.80 -23.56 -22.82
C ASP A 104 -7.33 -23.58 -22.85
N THR A 105 -7.93 -24.68 -22.35
CA THR A 105 -9.39 -24.75 -22.18
C THR A 105 -9.89 -23.66 -21.24
N LEU A 106 -11.12 -23.17 -21.47
CA LEU A 106 -11.72 -22.10 -20.64
C LEU A 106 -11.65 -22.40 -19.13
N LYS A 107 -11.91 -23.65 -18.73
CA LYS A 107 -11.81 -24.09 -17.32
C LYS A 107 -10.39 -23.93 -16.77
N LYS A 108 -9.37 -24.27 -17.56
CA LYS A 108 -7.96 -24.13 -17.17
C LYS A 108 -7.57 -22.65 -17.07
N LYS A 109 -8.01 -21.80 -18.00
CA LYS A 109 -7.81 -20.35 -17.93
C LYS A 109 -8.42 -19.73 -16.67
N ILE A 110 -9.66 -20.10 -16.34
CA ILE A 110 -10.33 -19.62 -15.11
C ILE A 110 -9.55 -20.06 -13.87
N ARG A 111 -9.11 -21.33 -13.81
CA ARG A 111 -8.30 -21.83 -12.69
C ARG A 111 -6.97 -21.06 -12.56
N ASN A 112 -6.26 -20.87 -13.66
CA ASN A 112 -5.01 -20.11 -13.67
C ASN A 112 -5.21 -18.65 -13.25
N ALA A 113 -6.36 -18.06 -13.59
CA ALA A 113 -6.72 -16.70 -13.20
C ALA A 113 -7.17 -16.58 -11.73
N GLN A 114 -7.37 -17.68 -11.01
CA GLN A 114 -7.65 -17.70 -9.56
C GLN A 114 -6.40 -17.93 -8.69
N LEU A 115 -5.33 -18.46 -9.30
CA LEU A 115 -4.02 -18.65 -8.67
C LEU A 115 -3.19 -17.37 -8.73
#